data_AF-A0A0W8DFP5-F1
#
_entry.id   AF-A0A0W8DFP5-F1
#
_cell.length_a   1.000
_cell.length_b   1.000
_cell.length_c   1.000
_cell.angle_alpha   90.00
_cell.angle_beta   90.00
_cell.angle_gamma   90.00
#
_symmetry.space_group_name_H-M   'P 1'
#
loop_
_entity.id
_entity.type
_entity.pdbx_description
1 polymer ?
#
loop_
_entity_poly.entity_id
_entity_poly.type
_entity_poly.pdbx_seq_one_letter_code
_entity_poly.pdbx_strand_id
1 'polypeptide(L)'
;MSEPERYYTMSQYRDETALAFLYRLNLAAERADLNFRKSSADRERQIKRFIKKLSDDQLKRTLESQRFRKVSDLEFVLKQQEEVRQKDGPPARQSRDFRADNVVRDRYKPAARIEPTLPRVTRIQDTTK
;
A
#
# COMPACT_ATOMS: atom_id res chain seq x y z
N MET A 1 4.69 -35.37 12.34
CA MET A 1 4.40 -35.04 10.94
C MET A 1 5.68 -34.95 10.15
N SER A 2 5.83 -35.79 9.14
CA SER A 2 6.98 -35.81 8.23
C SER A 2 6.93 -34.64 7.25
N GLU A 3 8.04 -34.30 6.60
CA GLU A 3 8.12 -33.18 5.64
C GLU A 3 7.16 -33.34 4.44
N PRO A 4 7.05 -34.52 3.80
CA PRO A 4 6.04 -34.75 2.77
C PRO A 4 4.61 -34.60 3.30
N GLU A 5 4.35 -35.08 4.52
CA GLU A 5 3.03 -35.01 5.15
C GLU A 5 2.59 -33.56 5.36
N ARG A 6 3.50 -32.70 5.84
CA ARG A 6 3.26 -31.25 5.96
C ARG A 6 2.96 -30.62 4.60
N TYR A 7 3.68 -31.01 3.56
CA TYR A 7 3.44 -30.53 2.20
C TYR A 7 2.06 -30.93 1.66
N TYR A 8 1.62 -32.19 1.85
CA TYR A 8 0.33 -32.67 1.34
C TYR A 8 -0.88 -32.12 2.10
N THR A 9 -0.73 -31.86 3.40
CA THR A 9 -1.80 -31.38 4.28
C THR A 9 -1.96 -29.86 4.26
N MET A 10 -0.92 -29.12 3.88
CA MET A 10 -0.91 -27.66 3.82
C MET A 10 -2.10 -27.05 3.05
N SER A 11 -2.67 -25.98 3.61
CA SER A 11 -3.70 -25.12 3.03
C SER A 11 -3.40 -23.66 3.33
N GLN A 12 -3.97 -22.75 2.55
CA GLN A 12 -3.88 -21.31 2.80
C GLN A 12 -4.56 -20.95 4.13
N TYR A 13 -3.93 -20.07 4.92
CA TYR A 13 -4.58 -19.50 6.12
C TYR A 13 -5.55 -18.37 5.74
N ARG A 14 -6.53 -18.08 6.62
CA ARG A 14 -7.59 -17.08 6.34
C ARG A 14 -7.04 -15.69 6.00
N ASP A 15 -6.00 -15.26 6.70
CA ASP A 15 -5.41 -13.91 6.56
C ASP A 15 -4.09 -13.93 5.76
N GLU A 16 -3.72 -15.09 5.21
CA GLU A 16 -2.49 -15.24 4.42
C GLU A 16 -2.79 -14.86 2.96
N THR A 17 -1.93 -14.03 2.38
CA THR A 17 -2.05 -13.68 0.98
C THR A 17 -1.68 -14.87 0.09
N ALA A 18 -2.20 -14.90 -1.14
CA ALA A 18 -1.92 -15.99 -2.07
C ALA A 18 -0.41 -16.13 -2.37
N LEU A 19 0.31 -15.00 -2.43
CA LEU A 19 1.76 -14.98 -2.62
C LEU A 19 2.51 -15.56 -1.41
N ALA A 20 2.11 -15.19 -0.18
CA ALA A 20 2.71 -15.75 1.02
C ALA A 20 2.50 -17.28 1.12
N PHE A 21 1.30 -17.75 0.78
CA PHE A 21 1.00 -19.18 0.72
C PHE A 21 1.88 -19.93 -0.30
N LEU A 22 2.14 -19.33 -1.47
CA LEU A 22 3.02 -19.91 -2.49
C LEU A 22 4.44 -20.11 -1.94
N TYR A 23 5.01 -19.11 -1.27
CA TYR A 23 6.35 -19.21 -0.70
C TYR A 23 6.44 -20.29 0.39
N ARG A 24 5.44 -20.38 1.26
CA ARG A 24 5.38 -21.44 2.28
C ARG A 24 5.27 -22.83 1.65
N LEU A 25 4.49 -22.98 0.57
CA LEU A 25 4.31 -24.26 -0.13
C LEU A 25 5.57 -24.67 -0.89
N ASN A 26 6.31 -23.71 -1.44
CA ASN A 26 7.60 -23.96 -2.08
C ASN A 26 8.64 -24.42 -1.05
N LEU A 27 8.72 -23.77 0.11
CA LEU A 27 9.61 -24.20 1.19
C LEU A 27 9.29 -25.62 1.68
N ALA A 28 8.00 -25.97 1.80
CA ALA A 28 7.59 -27.32 2.16
C ALA A 28 7.94 -28.35 1.08
N ALA A 29 7.85 -27.97 -0.20
CA ALA A 29 8.24 -28.83 -1.32
C ALA A 29 9.76 -29.07 -1.35
N GLU A 30 10.57 -28.05 -1.06
CA GLU A 30 12.04 -28.20 -0.95
C GLU A 30 12.43 -29.14 0.19
N ARG A 31 11.76 -29.02 1.35
CA ARG A 31 11.95 -29.92 2.48
C ARG A 31 11.47 -31.35 2.23
N ALA A 32 10.54 -31.54 1.30
CA ALA A 32 10.06 -32.86 0.90
C ALA A 32 10.83 -33.45 -0.30
N ASP A 33 11.99 -32.87 -0.64
CA ASP A 33 12.84 -33.25 -1.78
C ASP A 33 12.12 -33.27 -3.14
N LEU A 34 11.10 -32.41 -3.31
CA LEU A 34 10.40 -32.27 -4.58
C LEU A 34 11.24 -31.42 -5.54
N ASN A 35 11.75 -32.05 -6.59
CA ASN A 35 12.63 -31.43 -7.59
C ASN A 35 11.90 -30.47 -8.57
N PHE A 36 10.96 -29.65 -8.12
CA PHE A 36 10.17 -28.75 -8.98
C PHE A 36 11.01 -27.70 -9.74
N ARG A 37 12.22 -27.40 -9.24
CA ARG A 37 13.17 -26.50 -9.93
C ARG A 37 13.78 -27.15 -11.19
N LYS A 38 13.99 -28.47 -11.17
CA LYS A 38 14.64 -29.23 -12.26
C LYS A 38 13.65 -29.97 -13.15
N SER A 39 12.57 -30.49 -12.57
CA SER A 39 11.56 -31.31 -13.24
C SER A 39 10.33 -30.48 -13.60
N SER A 40 10.01 -30.43 -14.89
CA SER A 40 8.80 -29.74 -15.38
C SER A 40 7.53 -30.41 -14.86
N ALA A 41 7.52 -31.75 -14.77
CA ALA A 41 6.37 -32.49 -14.26
C ALA A 41 6.11 -32.19 -12.78
N ASP A 42 7.17 -32.12 -11.96
CA ASP A 42 7.04 -31.77 -10.55
C ASP A 42 6.61 -30.32 -10.35
N ARG A 43 7.11 -29.42 -11.20
CA ARG A 43 6.66 -28.02 -11.21
C ARG A 43 5.18 -27.89 -11.54
N GLU A 44 4.71 -28.60 -12.56
CA GLU A 44 3.28 -28.60 -12.90
C GLU A 44 2.43 -29.20 -11.78
N ARG A 45 2.89 -30.28 -11.14
CA ARG A 45 2.20 -30.86 -9.97
C ARG A 45 2.14 -29.88 -8.79
N GLN A 46 3.23 -29.17 -8.52
CA GLN A 46 3.33 -28.15 -7.48
C GLN A 46 2.31 -27.02 -7.74
N ILE A 47 2.28 -26.49 -8.96
CA ILE A 47 1.37 -25.40 -9.35
C ILE A 47 -0.09 -25.86 -9.25
N LYS A 48 -0.42 -27.05 -9.77
CA LYS A 48 -1.77 -27.61 -9.65
C LYS A 48 -2.19 -27.77 -8.18
N ARG A 49 -1.26 -28.18 -7.31
CA ARG A 49 -1.53 -28.30 -5.88
C ARG A 49 -1.77 -26.94 -5.23
N PHE A 50 -0.95 -25.95 -5.55
CA PHE A 50 -1.14 -24.57 -5.08
C PHE A 50 -2.55 -24.08 -5.39
N ILE A 51 -2.96 -24.15 -6.66
CA ILE A 51 -4.28 -23.73 -7.13
C ILE A 51 -5.40 -24.49 -6.41
N LYS A 52 -5.24 -25.80 -6.21
CA LYS A 52 -6.23 -26.63 -5.49
C LYS A 52 -6.41 -26.26 -4.02
N LYS A 53 -5.34 -25.78 -3.36
CA LYS A 53 -5.30 -25.46 -1.92
C LYS A 53 -5.52 -23.97 -1.61
N LEU A 54 -5.74 -23.16 -2.65
CA LEU A 54 -6.07 -21.75 -2.54
C LEU A 54 -7.49 -21.57 -2.00
N SER A 55 -7.70 -20.58 -1.13
CA SER A 55 -9.01 -20.28 -0.54
C SER A 55 -9.84 -19.30 -1.37
N ASP A 56 -9.22 -18.52 -2.25
CA ASP A 56 -9.91 -17.58 -3.13
C ASP A 56 -10.40 -18.26 -4.41
N ASP A 57 -11.71 -18.51 -4.48
CA ASP A 57 -12.35 -19.17 -5.62
C ASP A 57 -12.27 -18.35 -6.92
N GLN A 58 -12.29 -17.01 -6.83
CA GLN A 58 -12.20 -16.16 -8.02
C GLN A 58 -10.78 -16.20 -8.59
N LEU A 59 -9.77 -16.04 -7.73
CA LEU A 59 -8.37 -16.18 -8.13
C LEU A 59 -8.07 -17.59 -8.63
N LYS A 60 -8.63 -18.62 -8.01
CA LYS A 60 -8.50 -20.01 -8.44
C LYS A 60 -9.00 -20.20 -9.87
N ARG A 61 -10.19 -19.71 -10.22
CA ARG A 61 -10.73 -19.77 -11.59
C ARG A 61 -9.81 -19.08 -12.60
N THR A 62 -9.29 -17.89 -12.25
CA THR A 62 -8.34 -17.16 -13.10
C THR A 62 -7.07 -17.98 -13.34
N LEU A 63 -6.51 -18.58 -12.29
CA LEU A 63 -5.28 -19.40 -12.40
C LEU A 63 -5.53 -20.72 -13.14
N GLU A 64 -6.70 -21.35 -12.99
CA GLU A 64 -7.07 -22.58 -13.72
C GLU A 64 -7.22 -22.35 -15.22
N SER A 65 -7.61 -21.14 -15.63
CA SER A 65 -7.72 -20.77 -17.05
C SER A 65 -6.35 -20.62 -17.76
N GLN A 66 -5.26 -20.52 -16.98
CA GLN A 66 -3.93 -20.24 -17.48
C GLN A 66 -2.99 -21.44 -17.34
N ARG A 67 -2.04 -21.59 -18.27
CA ARG A 67 -1.02 -22.63 -18.22
C ARG A 67 0.32 -22.05 -17.80
N PHE A 68 0.68 -22.23 -16.54
CA PHE A 68 1.97 -21.77 -16.01
C PHE A 68 3.07 -22.80 -16.28
N ARG A 69 4.04 -22.44 -17.13
CA ARG A 69 5.24 -23.26 -17.36
C ARG A 69 6.35 -22.96 -16.36
N LYS A 70 6.37 -21.77 -15.76
CA LYS A 70 7.35 -21.31 -14.77
C LYS A 70 6.64 -20.83 -13.50
N VAL A 71 7.31 -20.98 -12.36
CA VAL A 71 6.81 -20.44 -11.07
C VAL A 71 6.82 -18.91 -11.09
N SER A 72 7.78 -18.29 -11.78
CA SER A 72 7.89 -16.83 -11.91
C SER A 72 6.67 -16.20 -12.58
N ASP A 73 6.09 -16.86 -13.59
CA ASP A 73 4.88 -16.37 -14.28
C ASP A 73 3.69 -16.39 -13.31
N LEU A 74 3.57 -17.44 -12.49
CA LEU A 74 2.56 -17.54 -11.44
C LEU A 74 2.76 -16.44 -10.38
N GLU A 75 3.99 -16.23 -9.91
CA GLU A 75 4.30 -15.16 -8.96
C GLU A 75 3.93 -13.77 -9.48
N PHE A 76 4.17 -13.52 -10.77
CA PHE A 76 3.80 -12.25 -11.40
C PHE A 76 2.29 -12.01 -11.34
N VAL A 77 1.49 -13.00 -11.74
CA VAL A 77 0.03 -12.89 -11.69
C VAL A 77 -0.48 -12.67 -10.26
N LEU A 78 0.11 -13.37 -9.28
CA LEU A 78 -0.25 -13.20 -7.87
C LEU A 78 0.05 -11.78 -7.37
N LYS A 79 1.20 -11.21 -7.72
CA LYS A 79 1.56 -9.83 -7.37
C LYS A 79 0.59 -8.81 -7.97
N GLN A 80 0.21 -8.99 -9.23
CA GLN A 80 -0.78 -8.12 -9.88
C GLN A 80 -2.14 -8.19 -9.17
N GLN A 81 -2.59 -9.40 -8.80
CA GLN A 81 -3.86 -9.57 -8.11
C GLN A 81 -3.86 -8.93 -6.71
N GLU A 82 -2.76 -9.05 -5.97
CA GLU A 82 -2.60 -8.41 -4.66
C GLU A 82 -2.59 -6.88 -4.78
N GLU A 83 -1.93 -6.32 -5.79
CA GLU A 83 -1.93 -4.87 -6.03
C GLU A 83 -3.32 -4.35 -6.35
N VAL A 84 -4.08 -5.02 -7.23
CA VAL A 84 -5.47 -4.65 -7.55
C VAL A 84 -6.34 -4.68 -6.29
N ARG A 85 -6.25 -5.75 -5.49
CA ARG A 85 -6.99 -5.87 -4.22
C ARG A 85 -6.67 -4.76 -3.22
N GLN A 86 -5.44 -4.26 -3.18
CA GLN A 86 -5.06 -3.13 -2.32
C GLN A 86 -5.62 -1.79 -2.82
N LYS A 87 -5.87 -1.65 -4.13
CA LYS A 87 -6.47 -0.44 -4.71
C LYS A 87 -7.98 -0.37 -4.52
N ASP A 88 -8.65 -1.53 -4.51
CA ASP A 88 -10.11 -1.65 -4.33
C ASP A 88 -10.54 -1.71 -2.85
N GLY A 89 -9.60 -1.84 -1.91
CA GLY A 89 -9.88 -1.65 -0.49
C GLY A 89 -10.26 -0.19 -0.20
N PRO A 90 -11.05 0.11 0.85
CA PRO A 90 -11.31 1.48 1.24
C PRO A 90 -9.95 2.18 1.38
N PRO A 91 -9.76 3.40 0.84
CA PRO A 91 -8.48 4.07 0.88
C PRO A 91 -8.03 3.98 2.33
N ALA A 92 -6.91 3.28 2.56
CA ALA A 92 -6.26 3.29 3.85
C ALA A 92 -6.20 4.76 4.21
N ARG A 93 -6.93 5.14 5.28
CA ARG A 93 -7.08 6.53 5.67
C ARG A 93 -5.66 7.05 5.89
N GLN A 94 -5.09 7.62 4.84
CA GLN A 94 -4.04 8.59 4.97
C GLN A 94 -4.77 9.79 5.56
N SER A 95 -5.02 9.71 6.88
CA SER A 95 -5.08 10.90 7.71
C SER A 95 -3.70 11.54 7.58
N ARG A 96 -3.53 12.26 6.48
CA ARG A 96 -2.63 13.38 6.39
C ARG A 96 -3.47 14.61 6.71
N ASP A 97 -4.01 14.59 7.92
CA ASP A 97 -4.53 15.78 8.57
C ASP A 97 -3.31 16.55 9.08
N PHE A 98 -2.64 17.28 8.18
CA PHE A 98 -1.90 18.47 8.62
C PHE A 98 -1.81 19.52 7.51
N ARG A 99 -2.85 20.37 7.52
CA ARG A 99 -2.88 21.76 7.07
C ARG A 99 -2.78 22.03 5.56
N ALA A 100 -3.94 21.98 4.93
CA ALA A 100 -4.27 23.00 3.94
C ALA A 100 -4.65 24.29 4.69
N ASP A 101 -3.74 25.25 4.75
CA ASP A 101 -4.11 26.66 4.87
C ASP A 101 -3.19 27.45 3.94
N ASN A 102 -3.50 27.35 2.64
CA ASN A 102 -3.05 28.33 1.66
C ASN A 102 -3.79 29.64 1.97
N VAL A 103 -3.33 30.38 2.99
CA VAL A 103 -3.74 31.78 3.15
C VAL A 103 -3.03 32.56 2.06
N VAL A 104 -3.79 32.78 0.98
CA VAL A 104 -3.58 33.87 0.03
C VAL A 104 -3.23 35.12 0.84
N ARG A 105 -1.97 35.57 0.82
CA ARG A 105 -1.62 36.92 1.27
C ARG A 105 -2.10 37.90 0.22
N ASP A 106 -3.41 38.11 0.25
CA ASP A 106 -4.06 39.17 -0.48
C ASP A 106 -3.62 40.52 0.07
N ARG A 107 -3.51 41.44 -0.86
CA ARG A 107 -2.85 42.71 -0.77
C ARG A 107 -3.84 43.73 -0.23
N TYR A 108 -3.77 44.08 1.06
CA TYR A 108 -4.52 45.23 1.59
C TYR A 108 -3.63 46.19 2.39
N LYS A 109 -3.38 47.36 1.78
CA LYS A 109 -3.05 48.60 2.50
C LYS A 109 -4.32 49.19 3.09
N PRO A 110 -4.26 49.78 4.29
CA PRO A 110 -5.10 50.93 4.58
C PRO A 110 -4.25 52.13 5.02
N ALA A 111 -4.32 53.19 4.24
CA ALA A 111 -4.00 54.54 4.68
C ALA A 111 -5.18 55.04 5.51
N ALA A 112 -4.98 55.25 6.81
CA ALA A 112 -5.93 55.94 7.66
C ALA A 112 -5.37 57.32 8.01
N ARG A 113 -5.96 58.33 7.37
CA ARG A 113 -5.93 59.73 7.80
C ARG A 113 -6.37 59.83 9.25
N ILE A 114 -5.59 60.53 10.07
CA ILE A 114 -6.08 61.14 11.31
C ILE A 114 -5.58 62.58 11.32
N GLU A 115 -6.50 63.50 11.08
CA GLU A 115 -6.49 64.92 11.44
C GLU A 115 -7.97 65.35 11.30
N PRO A 116 -8.51 66.28 12.11
CA PRO A 116 -7.82 67.23 12.98
C PRO A 116 -8.40 67.27 14.40
N THR A 117 -7.73 67.95 15.35
CA THR A 117 -8.37 68.87 16.32
C THR A 117 -7.29 69.59 17.13
N LEU A 118 -6.96 70.81 16.72
CA LEU A 118 -6.28 71.77 17.59
C LEU A 118 -7.28 72.29 18.63
N PRO A 119 -6.82 72.48 19.87
CA PRO A 119 -7.01 73.78 20.49
C PRO A 119 -5.68 74.45 20.83
N ARG A 120 -5.81 75.75 21.07
CA ARG A 120 -4.85 76.82 20.83
C ARG A 120 -4.44 77.44 22.18
N VAL A 121 -3.24 78.05 22.22
CA VAL A 121 -2.76 79.07 23.19
C VAL A 121 -2.25 78.46 24.52
N THR A 122 -1.03 78.74 25.00
CA THR A 122 -0.56 80.07 25.45
C THR A 122 0.98 80.18 25.51
N ARG A 123 1.47 81.26 24.87
CA ARG A 123 2.51 82.21 25.32
C ARG A 123 3.60 81.75 26.31
N ILE A 124 4.85 81.85 25.88
CA ILE A 124 5.89 82.52 26.69
C ILE A 124 6.75 83.39 25.75
N GLN A 125 6.73 84.68 26.01
CA GLN A 125 7.73 85.64 25.55
C GLN A 125 8.89 85.63 26.56
N ASP A 126 9.98 86.29 26.13
CA ASP A 126 11.05 86.84 26.96
C ASP A 126 12.16 85.88 27.39
N THR A 127 13.44 86.26 27.44
CA THR A 127 14.23 87.42 26.97
C THR A 127 15.70 87.07 27.30
N THR A 128 16.65 87.80 26.71
CA THR A 128 18.03 88.03 27.22
C THR A 128 19.01 86.86 26.98
N LYS A 129 20.13 87.01 26.27
CA LYS A 129 21.14 88.09 26.31
C LYS A 129 21.92 88.16 24.99
#